data_AF-A0A091RID8-F1
#
_entry.id   AF-A0A091RID8-F1
#
_cell.length_a   1.000
_cell.length_b   1.000
_cell.length_c   1.000
_cell.angle_alpha   90.00
_cell.angle_beta   90.00
_cell.angle_gamma   90.00
#
_symmetry.space_group_name_H-M   'P 1'
#
loop_
_entity.id
_entity.type
_entity.pdbx_description
1 polymer ?
#
loop_
_entity_poly.entity_id
_entity_poly.type
_entity_poly.pdbx_seq_one_letter_code
_entity_poly.pdbx_strand_id
1 'polypeptide(L)'
;QSQDDRFAFTAEWYDSNASLFRRYELLYYPKDGSVEMYDVKNRRTFLKRTKYEPLHLEDLFVGNKITVFARHLSLVDYGDQYTARKLGSRKERTLALIKPDAMPKIGELIDIIINAGFTITKAKMMMLSRKEAADFYVDHQSKPFYSELLQCITSGPIVAMEILGDDAVCKWKTLLGPANSAAAQTDAPDSIRANFGHDGLRNAAHGPDSVASAAQELELFFPSSGGHGPVNSAKFTNCTCCIIKPHAVNEG
;
A
#
# COMPACT_ATOMS: atom_id res chain seq x y z
N GLN A 1 12.20 -20.83 -31.48
CA GLN A 1 10.98 -20.99 -30.68
C GLN A 1 10.65 -19.63 -30.10
N SER A 2 9.55 -19.01 -30.53
CA SER A 2 9.15 -17.69 -30.05
C SER A 2 8.93 -17.76 -28.55
N GLN A 3 9.74 -17.04 -27.77
CA GLN A 3 9.36 -16.70 -26.40
C GLN A 3 8.06 -15.91 -26.52
N ASP A 4 6.92 -16.56 -26.27
CA ASP A 4 5.71 -15.83 -25.88
C ASP A 4 6.13 -14.95 -24.71
N ASP A 5 5.98 -13.63 -24.84
CA ASP A 5 6.18 -12.68 -23.76
C ASP A 5 5.33 -13.14 -22.57
N ARG A 6 5.98 -13.78 -21.60
CA ARG A 6 5.38 -14.27 -20.37
C ARG A 6 6.07 -13.59 -19.20
N PHE A 7 5.34 -13.42 -18.11
CA PHE A 7 5.90 -12.97 -16.85
C PHE A 7 5.91 -14.12 -15.85
N ALA A 8 7.06 -14.35 -15.22
CA ALA A 8 7.26 -15.40 -14.25
C ALA A 8 7.39 -14.84 -12.85
N PHE A 9 6.74 -15.46 -11.87
CA PHE A 9 6.79 -15.10 -10.46
C PHE A 9 6.99 -16.32 -9.60
N THR A 10 7.76 -16.18 -8.53
CA THR A 10 7.73 -17.12 -7.41
C THR A 10 6.51 -16.78 -6.55
N ALA A 11 5.59 -17.73 -6.42
CA ALA A 11 4.36 -17.59 -5.66
C ALA A 11 4.33 -18.57 -4.48
N GLU A 12 3.94 -18.09 -3.30
CA GLU A 12 3.72 -18.90 -2.11
C GLU A 12 2.23 -19.06 -1.83
N TRP A 13 1.83 -20.29 -1.53
CA TRP A 13 0.48 -20.62 -1.10
C TRP A 13 0.54 -21.35 0.24
N TYR A 14 -0.22 -20.87 1.22
CA TYR A 14 -0.37 -21.58 2.49
C TYR A 14 -1.44 -22.67 2.35
N ASP A 15 -1.02 -23.94 2.43
CA ASP A 15 -1.90 -25.10 2.44
C ASP A 15 -2.37 -25.35 3.87
N SER A 16 -3.62 -24.98 4.16
CA SER A 16 -4.21 -25.11 5.50
C SER A 16 -4.35 -26.56 5.97
N ASN A 17 -4.46 -27.53 5.06
CA ASN A 17 -4.61 -28.94 5.42
C ASN A 17 -3.27 -29.55 5.82
N ALA A 18 -2.19 -29.11 5.17
CA ALA A 18 -0.84 -29.58 5.44
C ALA A 18 -0.04 -28.66 6.38
N SER A 19 -0.62 -27.53 6.80
CA SER A 19 -0.01 -26.48 7.64
C SER A 19 1.37 -26.03 7.15
N LEU A 20 1.54 -25.89 5.82
CA LEU A 20 2.82 -25.55 5.21
C LEU A 20 2.68 -24.61 4.03
N PHE A 21 3.74 -23.84 3.77
CA PHE A 21 3.86 -23.04 2.56
C PHE A 21 4.35 -23.90 1.39
N ARG A 22 3.61 -23.86 0.29
CA ARG A 22 4.01 -24.43 -1.00
C ARG A 22 4.50 -23.30 -1.91
N ARG A 23 5.60 -23.54 -2.61
CA ARG A 23 6.15 -22.62 -3.61
C ARG A 23 5.82 -23.11 -5.01
N TYR A 24 5.34 -22.19 -5.84
CA TYR A 24 5.04 -22.40 -7.25
C TYR A 24 5.76 -21.36 -8.09
N GLU A 25 6.13 -21.73 -9.30
CA GLU A 25 6.41 -20.75 -10.35
C GLU A 25 5.08 -20.46 -11.04
N LEU A 26 4.59 -19.23 -10.93
CA LEU A 26 3.41 -18.73 -11.63
C LEU A 26 3.87 -18.05 -12.92
N LEU A 27 3.25 -18.43 -14.03
CA LEU A 27 3.46 -17.84 -15.33
C LEU A 27 2.19 -17.14 -15.78
N TYR A 28 2.31 -15.89 -16.20
CA TYR A 28 1.22 -15.11 -16.77
C TYR A 28 1.54 -14.74 -18.22
N TYR A 29 0.56 -14.93 -19.09
CA TYR A 29 0.66 -14.68 -20.52
C TYR A 29 -0.19 -13.45 -20.87
N PRO A 30 0.38 -12.23 -20.90
CA PRO A 30 -0.36 -10.98 -21.15
C PRO A 30 -1.12 -10.95 -22.47
N LYS A 31 -0.69 -11.72 -23.47
CA LYS A 31 -1.33 -11.76 -24.80
C LYS A 31 -2.76 -12.31 -24.77
N ASP A 32 -3.03 -13.26 -23.88
CA ASP A 32 -4.33 -13.95 -23.81
C ASP A 32 -4.93 -14.02 -22.39
N GLY A 33 -4.25 -13.45 -21.39
CA GLY A 33 -4.68 -13.47 -19.99
C GLY A 33 -4.69 -14.87 -19.38
N SER A 34 -3.89 -15.80 -19.92
CA SER A 34 -3.78 -17.15 -19.36
C SER A 34 -2.71 -17.24 -18.28
N VAL A 35 -2.90 -18.19 -17.37
CA VAL A 35 -1.99 -18.50 -16.27
C VAL A 35 -1.59 -19.97 -16.28
N GLU A 36 -0.35 -20.24 -15.90
CA GLU A 36 0.18 -21.59 -15.67
C GLU A 36 0.91 -21.62 -14.32
N MET A 37 0.85 -22.74 -13.60
CA MET A 37 1.60 -22.90 -12.35
C MET A 37 2.42 -24.19 -12.37
N TYR A 38 3.67 -24.08 -11.97
CA TYR A 38 4.60 -25.20 -11.87
C TYR A 38 5.04 -25.42 -10.41
N ASP A 39 4.94 -26.66 -9.95
CA ASP A 39 5.43 -27.07 -8.64
C ASP A 39 6.95 -27.26 -8.72
N VAL A 40 7.69 -26.28 -8.20
CA VAL A 40 9.16 -26.25 -8.28
C VAL A 40 9.79 -27.42 -7.53
N LYS A 41 9.20 -27.81 -6.38
CA LYS A 41 9.73 -28.88 -5.53
C LYS A 41 9.59 -30.25 -6.19
N ASN A 42 8.39 -30.52 -6.74
CA ASN A 42 8.08 -31.83 -7.33
C ASN A 42 8.35 -31.89 -8.84
N ARG A 43 8.83 -30.79 -9.45
CA ARG A 43 9.12 -30.67 -10.88
C ARG A 43 7.97 -31.15 -11.77
N ARG A 44 6.77 -30.66 -11.49
CA ARG A 44 5.56 -31.02 -12.25
C ARG A 44 4.65 -29.82 -12.44
N THR A 45 3.91 -29.81 -13.54
CA THR A 45 2.82 -28.85 -13.74
C THR A 45 1.76 -29.05 -12.66
N PHE A 46 1.45 -27.96 -11.95
CA PHE A 46 0.38 -27.92 -10.95
C PHE A 46 -0.93 -27.46 -11.58
N LEU A 47 -0.87 -26.41 -12.41
CA LEU A 47 -1.98 -25.88 -13.20
C LEU A 47 -1.49 -25.71 -14.63
N LYS A 48 -2.12 -26.39 -15.60
CA LYS A 48 -1.83 -26.21 -17.03
C LYS A 48 -2.27 -24.82 -17.48
N ARG A 49 -1.63 -24.27 -18.51
CA ARG A 49 -1.99 -22.97 -19.12
C ARG A 49 -3.50 -22.90 -19.39
N THR A 50 -4.17 -22.04 -18.63
CA THR A 50 -5.63 -21.88 -18.65
C THR A 50 -5.96 -20.41 -18.60
N LYS A 51 -6.94 -19.96 -19.39
CA LYS A 51 -7.42 -18.57 -19.36
C LYS A 51 -7.99 -18.25 -17.97
N TYR A 52 -7.61 -17.11 -17.40
CA TYR A 52 -8.10 -16.68 -16.09
C TYR A 52 -8.34 -15.17 -16.11
N GLU A 53 -9.55 -14.79 -16.52
CA GLU A 53 -9.95 -13.40 -16.77
C GLU A 53 -9.88 -12.46 -15.56
N PRO A 54 -10.08 -12.90 -14.30
CA PRO A 54 -10.03 -11.97 -13.17
C PRO A 54 -8.64 -11.40 -12.81
N LEU A 55 -7.56 -11.90 -13.40
CA LEU A 55 -6.20 -11.48 -13.07
C LEU A 55 -5.64 -10.55 -14.15
N HIS A 56 -5.21 -9.36 -13.74
CA HIS A 56 -4.68 -8.35 -14.64
C HIS A 56 -3.18 -8.15 -14.44
N LEU A 57 -2.50 -7.55 -15.43
CA LEU A 57 -1.06 -7.31 -15.35
C LEU A 57 -0.69 -6.38 -14.18
N GLU A 58 -1.59 -5.47 -13.80
CA GLU A 58 -1.38 -4.55 -12.68
C GLU A 58 -1.34 -5.23 -11.31
N ASP A 59 -1.94 -6.41 -11.18
CA ASP A 59 -1.92 -7.25 -9.97
C ASP A 59 -0.57 -7.97 -9.80
N LEU A 60 0.25 -8.02 -10.86
CA LEU A 60 1.45 -8.84 -10.92
C LEU A 60 2.70 -8.08 -10.49
N PHE A 61 2.85 -7.91 -9.19
CA PHE A 61 4.05 -7.32 -8.57
C PHE A 61 4.44 -8.05 -7.28
N VAL A 62 5.72 -8.00 -6.94
CA VAL A 62 6.25 -8.68 -5.76
C VAL A 62 5.62 -8.11 -4.48
N GLY A 63 5.21 -9.04 -3.64
CA GLY A 63 4.49 -8.88 -2.37
C GLY A 63 2.99 -8.62 -2.51
N ASN A 64 2.39 -8.69 -3.72
CA ASN A 64 0.93 -8.71 -3.84
C ASN A 64 0.36 -10.07 -3.44
N LYS A 65 -0.91 -10.11 -3.03
CA LYS A 65 -1.70 -11.34 -2.87
C LYS A 65 -2.76 -11.41 -3.95
N ILE A 66 -2.66 -12.41 -4.82
CA ILE A 66 -3.59 -12.64 -5.91
C ILE A 66 -4.42 -13.89 -5.66
N THR A 67 -5.56 -14.01 -6.35
CA THR A 67 -6.37 -15.23 -6.31
C THR A 67 -6.33 -15.91 -7.67
N VAL A 68 -5.99 -17.20 -7.69
CA VAL A 68 -6.01 -18.06 -8.88
C VAL A 68 -6.78 -19.33 -8.55
N PHE A 69 -7.94 -19.54 -9.19
CA PHE A 69 -8.82 -20.70 -8.98
C PHE A 69 -9.03 -21.05 -7.48
N ALA A 70 -9.52 -20.07 -6.71
CA ALA A 70 -9.79 -20.15 -5.26
C ALA A 70 -8.56 -20.34 -4.35
N ARG A 71 -7.33 -20.19 -4.87
CA ARG A 71 -6.11 -20.17 -4.05
C ARG A 71 -5.60 -18.74 -3.91
N HIS A 72 -5.32 -18.33 -2.68
CA HIS A 72 -4.69 -17.04 -2.38
C HIS A 72 -3.18 -17.21 -2.42
N LEU A 73 -2.54 -16.66 -3.44
CA LEU A 73 -1.11 -16.75 -3.69
C LEU A 73 -0.45 -15.43 -3.32
N SER A 74 0.62 -15.49 -2.53
CA SER A 74 1.52 -14.35 -2.31
C SER A 74 2.62 -14.38 -3.36
N LEU A 75 2.76 -13.33 -4.17
CA LEU A 75 3.90 -13.20 -5.09
C LEU A 75 5.11 -12.78 -4.25
N VAL A 76 6.15 -13.59 -4.15
CA VAL A 76 7.29 -13.33 -3.23
C VAL A 76 8.57 -12.94 -3.95
N ASP A 77 8.70 -13.27 -5.24
CA ASP A 77 9.85 -12.88 -6.06
C ASP A 77 9.49 -12.94 -7.55
N TYR A 78 10.34 -12.37 -8.41
CA TYR A 78 10.31 -12.61 -9.85
C TYR A 78 10.90 -13.99 -10.17
N GLY A 79 10.28 -14.71 -11.10
CA GLY A 79 10.73 -16.03 -11.54
C GLY A 79 11.90 -15.98 -12.52
N ASP A 80 12.10 -14.84 -13.20
CA ASP A 80 13.22 -14.63 -14.11
C ASP A 80 13.68 -13.17 -14.20
N GLN A 81 14.88 -12.97 -14.75
CA GLN A 81 15.48 -11.64 -14.89
C GLN A 81 14.75 -10.76 -15.92
N TYR A 82 14.09 -11.37 -16.90
CA TYR A 82 13.28 -10.63 -17.88
C TYR A 82 12.12 -9.93 -17.18
N THR A 83 11.34 -10.69 -16.41
CA THR A 83 10.21 -10.20 -15.61
C THR A 83 10.69 -9.17 -14.59
N ALA A 84 11.79 -9.44 -13.89
CA ALA A 84 12.38 -8.49 -12.93
C ALA A 84 12.76 -7.16 -13.60
N ARG A 85 13.30 -7.16 -14.82
CA ARG A 85 13.62 -5.92 -15.55
C ARG A 85 12.39 -5.20 -16.09
N LYS A 86 11.41 -5.95 -16.59
CA LYS A 86 10.17 -5.41 -17.18
C LYS A 86 9.21 -4.85 -16.13
N LEU A 87 9.09 -5.52 -14.99
CA LEU A 87 8.09 -5.23 -13.95
C LEU A 87 8.73 -4.75 -12.64
N GLY A 88 9.98 -5.10 -12.37
CA GLY A 88 10.63 -4.84 -11.08
C GLY A 88 11.16 -3.43 -10.85
N SER A 89 11.00 -2.51 -11.81
CA SER A 89 11.62 -1.18 -11.74
C SER A 89 10.64 -0.02 -11.56
N ARG A 90 9.38 -0.22 -11.15
CA ARG A 90 8.51 0.95 -10.98
C ARG A 90 7.62 0.94 -9.75
N LYS A 91 7.06 -0.21 -9.36
CA LYS A 91 6.13 -0.23 -8.25
C LYS A 91 6.83 -0.11 -6.89
N GLU A 92 6.81 1.09 -6.33
CA GLU A 92 7.22 1.39 -4.96
C GLU A 92 6.00 1.35 -4.03
N ARG A 93 6.25 1.03 -2.76
CA ARG A 93 5.27 1.19 -1.68
C ARG A 93 5.64 2.40 -0.86
N THR A 94 4.65 3.21 -0.53
CA THR A 94 4.84 4.34 0.39
C THR A 94 3.68 4.46 1.35
N LEU A 95 3.90 5.16 2.46
CA LEU A 95 2.85 5.48 3.41
C LEU A 95 2.12 6.75 2.94
N ALA A 96 0.80 6.65 2.79
CA ALA A 96 -0.10 7.80 2.79
C ALA A 96 -0.82 7.86 4.14
N LEU A 97 -0.59 8.94 4.89
CA LEU A 97 -1.22 9.13 6.19
C LEU A 97 -2.09 10.38 6.16
N ILE A 98 -3.38 10.23 6.47
CA ILE A 98 -4.32 11.32 6.68
C ILE A 98 -4.33 11.68 8.16
N LYS A 99 -4.03 12.94 8.46
CA LYS A 99 -3.94 13.50 9.82
C LYS A 99 -5.32 13.80 10.41
N PRO A 100 -5.44 13.99 11.74
CA PRO A 100 -6.73 14.18 12.39
C PRO A 100 -7.51 15.40 11.89
N ASP A 101 -6.82 16.47 11.48
CA ASP A 101 -7.41 17.70 10.97
C ASP A 101 -8.19 17.50 9.66
N ALA A 102 -7.77 16.55 8.82
CA ALA A 102 -8.43 16.25 7.56
C ALA A 102 -9.39 15.04 7.61
N MET A 103 -9.66 14.51 8.81
CA MET A 103 -10.53 13.34 8.97
C MET A 103 -11.94 13.52 8.37
N PRO A 104 -12.60 14.69 8.45
CA PRO A 104 -13.90 14.90 7.79
C PRO A 104 -13.86 14.79 6.26
N LYS A 105 -12.66 14.86 5.66
CA LYS A 105 -12.39 14.87 4.22
C LYS A 105 -11.73 13.58 3.71
N ILE A 106 -11.75 12.53 4.53
CA ILE A 106 -11.19 11.21 4.20
C ILE A 106 -11.63 10.67 2.84
N GLY A 107 -12.93 10.73 2.51
CA GLY A 107 -13.45 10.21 1.24
C GLY A 107 -12.81 10.90 0.03
N GLU A 108 -12.84 12.24 0.02
CA GLU A 108 -12.24 13.06 -1.03
C GLU A 108 -10.73 12.79 -1.18
N LEU A 109 -10.01 12.58 -0.07
CA LEU A 109 -8.58 12.27 -0.08
C LEU A 109 -8.28 10.87 -0.62
N ILE A 110 -9.13 9.88 -0.32
CA ILE A 110 -9.03 8.53 -0.89
C ILE A 110 -9.27 8.59 -2.40
N ASP A 111 -10.29 9.33 -2.84
CA ASP A 111 -10.56 9.54 -4.27
C ASP A 111 -9.37 10.18 -4.97
N ILE A 112 -8.71 11.18 -4.36
CA ILE A 112 -7.49 11.79 -4.93
C ILE A 112 -6.37 10.74 -5.09
N ILE A 113 -6.17 9.87 -4.10
CA ILE A 113 -5.15 8.81 -4.15
C ILE A 113 -5.46 7.83 -5.30
N ILE A 114 -6.71 7.37 -5.40
CA ILE A 114 -7.15 6.42 -6.42
C ILE A 114 -7.06 7.05 -7.82
N ASN A 115 -7.58 8.26 -7.99
CA ASN A 115 -7.57 9.00 -9.26
C ASN A 115 -6.16 9.38 -9.72
N ALA A 116 -5.22 9.52 -8.78
CA ALA A 116 -3.81 9.65 -9.10
C ALA A 116 -3.17 8.34 -9.58
N GLY A 117 -3.91 7.24 -9.66
CA GLY A 117 -3.44 5.94 -10.15
C GLY A 117 -2.62 5.16 -9.13
N PHE A 118 -2.82 5.39 -7.83
CA PHE A 118 -2.27 4.54 -6.79
C PHE A 118 -3.21 3.37 -6.48
N THR A 119 -2.63 2.21 -6.20
CA THR A 119 -3.34 1.09 -5.60
C THR A 119 -3.18 1.15 -4.09
N ILE A 120 -4.29 1.17 -3.33
CA ILE A 120 -4.26 1.06 -1.87
C ILE A 120 -4.17 -0.42 -1.51
N THR A 121 -3.02 -0.88 -0.99
CA THR A 121 -2.79 -2.30 -0.65
C THR A 121 -3.14 -2.62 0.80
N LYS A 122 -3.07 -1.63 1.70
CA LYS A 122 -3.50 -1.74 3.10
C LYS A 122 -4.10 -0.40 3.54
N ALA A 123 -5.13 -0.43 4.37
CA ALA A 123 -5.69 0.76 4.99
C ALA A 123 -6.12 0.44 6.43
N LYS A 124 -5.85 1.36 7.37
CA LYS A 124 -6.28 1.22 8.76
C LYS A 124 -6.48 2.58 9.42
N MET A 125 -7.66 2.78 10.01
CA MET A 125 -7.94 3.88 10.91
C MET A 125 -7.50 3.53 12.34
N MET A 126 -6.77 4.43 12.98
CA MET A 126 -6.10 4.15 14.26
C MET A 126 -5.94 5.42 15.11
N MET A 127 -5.67 5.24 16.40
CA MET A 127 -5.33 6.31 17.33
C MET A 127 -3.90 6.11 17.82
N LEU A 128 -3.05 7.13 17.65
CA LEU A 128 -1.68 7.04 18.12
C LEU A 128 -1.60 7.45 19.60
N SER A 129 -0.96 6.60 20.39
CA SER A 129 -0.44 7.01 21.69
C SER A 129 0.71 8.01 21.51
N ARG A 130 1.01 8.77 22.57
CA ARG A 130 2.15 9.69 22.55
C ARG A 130 3.49 8.99 22.28
N LYS A 131 3.63 7.73 22.73
CA LYS A 131 4.82 6.93 22.49
C LYS A 131 4.93 6.58 20.99
N GLU A 132 3.88 6.01 20.40
CA GLU A 132 3.87 5.66 18.97
C GLU A 132 4.08 6.89 18.07
N ALA A 133 3.48 8.03 18.43
CA ALA A 133 3.72 9.29 17.74
C ALA A 133 5.17 9.78 17.84
N ALA A 134 5.82 9.56 18.99
CA ALA A 134 7.22 9.91 19.19
C ALA A 134 8.15 8.98 18.40
N ASP A 135 7.86 7.68 18.36
CA ASP A 135 8.58 6.71 17.55
C ASP A 135 8.43 7.05 16.05
N PHE A 136 7.24 7.47 15.62
CA PHE A 136 6.96 7.89 14.24
C PHE A 136 7.72 9.16 13.82
N TYR A 137 7.85 10.15 14.71
CA TYR A 137 8.52 11.43 14.42
C TYR A 137 9.92 11.52 15.04
N VAL A 138 10.62 10.41 15.22
CA VAL A 138 11.94 10.38 15.90
C VAL A 138 12.94 11.38 15.30
N ASP A 139 12.97 11.53 13.98
CA ASP A 139 13.87 12.47 13.28
C ASP A 139 13.57 13.96 13.57
N HIS A 140 12.39 14.24 14.13
CA HIS A 140 11.94 15.59 14.46
C HIS A 140 12.09 15.93 15.95
N GLN A 141 12.63 15.02 16.78
CA GLN A 141 12.69 15.19 18.24
C GLN A 141 13.42 16.47 18.69
N SER A 142 14.40 16.93 17.91
CA SER A 142 15.19 18.15 18.20
C SER A 142 14.53 19.44 17.70
N LYS A 143 13.40 19.36 16.98
CA LYS A 143 12.74 20.52 16.39
C LYS A 143 11.89 21.26 17.43
N PRO A 144 11.86 22.61 17.42
CA PRO A 144 11.12 23.39 18.41
C PRO A 144 9.61 23.12 18.39
N PHE A 145 9.07 22.73 17.24
CA PHE A 145 7.64 22.41 17.06
C PHE A 145 7.28 20.95 17.39
N TYR A 146 8.23 20.13 17.84
CA TYR A 146 8.02 18.69 18.04
C TYR A 146 6.88 18.36 19.02
N SER A 147 6.80 19.09 20.14
CA SER A 147 5.75 18.86 21.13
C SER A 147 4.35 19.14 20.57
N GLU A 148 4.20 20.20 19.78
CA GLU A 148 2.94 20.56 19.14
C GLU A 148 2.59 19.58 18.01
N LEU A 149 3.59 19.09 17.27
CA LEU A 149 3.41 18.03 16.28
C LEU A 149 2.86 16.75 16.90
N LEU A 150 3.43 16.32 18.04
CA LEU A 150 2.94 15.15 18.78
C LEU A 150 1.52 15.37 19.33
N GLN A 151 1.22 16.58 19.81
CA GLN A 151 -0.13 16.91 20.28
C GLN A 151 -1.13 16.87 19.13
N CYS A 152 -0.76 17.39 17.96
CA CYS A 152 -1.62 17.40 16.78
C CYS A 152 -1.94 15.97 16.31
N ILE A 153 -0.93 15.12 16.14
CA ILE A 153 -1.13 13.77 15.59
C ILE A 153 -1.85 12.82 16.56
N THR A 154 -1.77 13.08 17.87
CA THR A 154 -2.45 12.28 18.91
C THR A 154 -3.82 12.84 19.31
N SER A 155 -4.25 13.97 18.74
CA SER A 155 -5.52 14.65 19.08
C SER A 155 -6.78 13.90 18.62
N GLY A 156 -6.65 12.95 17.70
CA GLY A 156 -7.78 12.22 17.15
C GLY A 156 -7.33 11.03 16.30
N PRO A 157 -8.28 10.35 15.62
CA PRO A 157 -7.95 9.26 14.73
C PRO A 157 -7.11 9.76 13.54
N ILE A 158 -6.29 8.86 13.00
CA ILE A 158 -5.62 9.00 11.71
C ILE A 158 -6.06 7.86 10.79
N VAL A 159 -5.82 8.00 9.49
CA VAL A 159 -5.88 6.87 8.54
C VAL A 159 -4.51 6.68 7.93
N ALA A 160 -3.91 5.51 8.18
CA ALA A 160 -2.70 5.08 7.51
C ALA A 160 -3.07 4.18 6.34
N MET A 161 -2.41 4.37 5.20
CA MET A 161 -2.57 3.56 3.98
C MET A 161 -1.20 3.20 3.40
N GLU A 162 -1.03 1.92 3.06
CA GLU A 162 0.06 1.49 2.17
C GLU A 162 -0.45 1.71 0.74
N ILE A 163 0.19 2.63 0.02
CA ILE A 163 -0.12 2.91 -1.38
C ILE A 163 1.01 2.42 -2.28
N LEU A 164 0.64 1.87 -3.42
CA LEU A 164 1.53 1.28 -4.40
C LEU A 164 1.35 1.99 -5.74
N GLY A 165 2.46 2.30 -6.39
CA GLY A 165 2.44 2.89 -7.72
C GLY A 165 3.83 3.05 -8.29
N ASP A 166 3.88 3.49 -9.55
CA ASP A 166 5.14 3.83 -10.20
C ASP A 166 5.76 5.08 -9.54
N ASP A 167 7.00 4.97 -9.07
CA ASP A 167 7.72 6.03 -8.34
C ASP A 167 6.90 6.61 -7.17
N ALA A 168 6.25 5.72 -6.40
CA ALA A 168 5.17 6.08 -5.50
C ALA A 168 5.56 7.12 -4.45
N VAL A 169 6.80 7.06 -3.91
CA VAL A 169 7.26 8.03 -2.91
C VAL A 169 7.29 9.44 -3.53
N CYS A 170 7.91 9.58 -4.70
CA CYS A 170 8.05 10.85 -5.39
C CYS A 170 6.68 11.41 -5.83
N LYS A 171 5.85 10.55 -6.42
CA LYS A 171 4.51 10.93 -6.89
C LYS A 171 3.61 11.36 -5.74
N TRP A 172 3.65 10.65 -4.60
CA TRP A 172 2.88 11.01 -3.41
C TRP A 172 3.33 12.35 -2.83
N LYS A 173 4.65 12.59 -2.70
CA LYS A 173 5.17 13.90 -2.25
C LYS A 173 4.73 15.05 -3.16
N THR A 174 4.68 14.81 -4.47
CA THR A 174 4.22 15.80 -5.44
C THR A 174 2.74 16.17 -5.21
N LEU A 175 1.87 15.18 -5.00
CA LEU A 175 0.45 15.43 -4.69
C LEU A 175 0.25 16.11 -3.34
N LEU A 176 1.08 15.80 -2.35
CA LEU A 176 1.04 16.46 -1.06
C LEU A 176 1.35 17.94 -1.16
N GLY A 177 2.34 18.31 -1.97
CA GLY A 177 2.85 19.68 -2.03
C GLY A 177 3.70 20.07 -0.80
N PRO A 178 4.13 21.34 -0.72
CA PRO A 178 4.94 21.86 0.38
C PRO A 178 4.33 21.61 1.76
N ALA A 179 5.17 21.30 2.76
CA ALA A 179 4.70 20.96 4.12
C ALA A 179 3.93 22.10 4.80
N ASN A 180 4.26 23.36 4.49
CA ASN A 180 3.50 24.52 4.96
C ASN A 180 2.34 24.79 3.99
N SER A 181 1.11 24.73 4.50
CA SER A 181 -0.11 24.88 3.68
C SER A 181 -0.19 26.23 2.96
N ALA A 182 0.31 27.32 3.55
CA ALA A 182 0.33 28.63 2.87
C ALA A 182 1.34 28.68 1.71
N ALA A 183 2.49 28.04 1.87
CA ALA A 183 3.43 27.86 0.77
C ALA A 183 2.82 26.95 -0.32
N ALA A 184 2.14 25.88 0.08
CA ALA A 184 1.46 24.99 -0.86
C ALA A 184 0.41 25.70 -1.70
N GLN A 185 -0.39 26.60 -1.11
CA GLN A 185 -1.37 27.41 -1.85
C GLN A 185 -0.74 28.29 -2.93
N THR A 186 0.53 28.68 -2.78
CA THR A 186 1.24 29.51 -3.74
C THR A 186 1.99 28.65 -4.78
N ASP A 187 2.73 27.66 -4.32
CA ASP A 187 3.68 26.90 -5.15
C ASP A 187 3.03 25.70 -5.85
N ALA A 188 1.96 25.14 -5.27
CA ALA A 188 1.25 23.96 -5.75
C ALA A 188 -0.24 24.02 -5.36
N PRO A 189 -1.03 24.94 -5.94
CA PRO A 189 -2.40 25.24 -5.51
C PRO A 189 -3.36 24.03 -5.59
N ASP A 190 -3.09 23.09 -6.49
CA ASP A 190 -3.88 21.87 -6.65
C ASP A 190 -3.45 20.73 -5.69
N SER A 191 -2.45 20.97 -4.84
CA SER A 191 -1.95 19.96 -3.91
C SER A 191 -2.90 19.70 -2.74
N ILE A 192 -2.75 18.54 -2.09
CA ILE A 192 -3.54 18.17 -0.92
C ILE A 192 -3.33 19.17 0.22
N ARG A 193 -2.10 19.61 0.47
CA ARG A 193 -1.81 20.55 1.56
C ARG A 193 -2.35 21.95 1.28
N ALA A 194 -2.44 22.35 0.02
CA ALA A 194 -3.05 23.62 -0.35
C ALA A 194 -4.57 23.63 -0.09
N ASN A 195 -5.25 22.54 -0.46
CA ASN A 195 -6.71 22.44 -0.45
C ASN A 195 -7.30 21.99 0.89
N PHE A 196 -6.58 21.16 1.64
CA PHE A 196 -7.09 20.55 2.89
C PHE A 196 -6.29 20.95 4.13
N GLY A 197 -5.11 21.56 3.96
CA GLY A 197 -4.27 21.98 5.07
C GLY A 197 -4.64 23.36 5.63
N HIS A 198 -4.28 23.58 6.89
CA HIS A 198 -4.51 24.83 7.61
C HIS A 198 -3.21 25.58 7.91
N ASP A 199 -2.17 24.88 8.36
CA ASP A 199 -0.87 25.46 8.72
C ASP A 199 0.27 24.46 8.48
N GLY A 200 1.45 24.65 9.10
CA GLY A 200 2.59 23.75 8.95
C GLY A 200 2.50 22.44 9.73
N LEU A 201 1.67 22.37 10.77
CA LEU A 201 1.47 21.18 11.60
C LEU A 201 0.20 20.43 11.21
N ARG A 202 -0.89 21.18 11.02
CA ARG A 202 -2.20 20.75 10.52
C ARG A 202 -2.22 20.95 9.01
N ASN A 203 -1.55 20.06 8.30
CA ASN A 203 -1.40 20.11 6.85
C ASN A 203 -2.08 18.91 6.17
N ALA A 204 -3.16 18.38 6.76
CA ALA A 204 -3.99 17.29 6.24
C ALA A 204 -3.35 15.91 6.08
N ALA A 205 -2.14 15.80 5.51
CA ALA A 205 -1.55 14.52 5.15
C ALA A 205 -0.02 14.50 5.23
N HIS A 206 0.50 13.30 5.48
CA HIS A 206 1.92 12.98 5.58
C HIS A 206 2.33 11.93 4.54
N GLY A 207 3.58 12.04 4.12
CA GLY A 207 4.24 11.10 3.22
C GLY A 207 5.73 11.03 3.55
N PRO A 208 6.34 9.84 3.48
CA PRO A 208 7.77 9.65 3.70
C PRO A 208 8.64 10.47 2.75
N ASP A 209 9.83 10.87 3.20
CA ASP A 209 10.77 11.63 2.38
C ASP A 209 11.58 10.80 1.39
N SER A 210 11.69 9.49 1.63
CA SER A 210 12.49 8.54 0.84
C SER A 210 11.90 7.13 0.86
N VAL A 211 12.36 6.25 -0.02
CA VAL A 211 11.99 4.81 0.00
C VAL A 211 12.40 4.14 1.32
N ALA A 212 13.53 4.54 1.91
CA ALA A 212 14.00 3.99 3.17
C ALA A 212 13.09 4.38 4.34
N SER A 213 12.71 5.66 4.43
CA SER A 213 11.76 6.12 5.45
C SER A 213 10.37 5.52 5.21
N ALA A 214 9.95 5.37 3.95
CA ALA A 214 8.70 4.69 3.61
C ALA A 214 8.64 3.26 4.14
N ALA A 215 9.72 2.47 3.98
CA ALA A 215 9.78 1.12 4.51
C ALA A 215 9.70 1.07 6.05
N GLN A 216 10.38 1.99 6.74
CA GLN A 216 10.35 2.08 8.21
C GLN A 216 8.97 2.48 8.73
N GLU A 217 8.38 3.52 8.15
CA GLU A 217 7.06 4.00 8.52
C GLU A 217 5.98 2.94 8.23
N LEU A 218 6.05 2.25 7.09
CA LEU A 218 5.14 1.15 6.78
C LEU A 218 5.26 -0.02 7.77
N GLU A 219 6.46 -0.38 8.22
CA GLU A 219 6.65 -1.44 9.22
C GLU A 219 6.07 -1.01 10.59
N LEU A 220 6.13 0.28 10.94
CA LEU A 220 5.50 0.81 12.15
C LEU A 220 3.97 0.64 12.13
N PHE A 221 3.33 0.97 11.00
CA PHE A 221 1.87 0.93 10.88
C PHE A 221 1.29 -0.43 10.49
N PHE A 222 2.03 -1.20 9.68
CA PHE A 222 1.65 -2.49 9.11
C PHE A 222 2.75 -3.55 9.28
N PRO A 223 3.06 -3.97 10.53
CA PRO A 223 4.17 -4.88 10.79
C PRO A 223 4.06 -6.19 10.01
N SER A 224 5.17 -6.62 9.42
CA SER A 224 5.23 -7.83 8.59
C SER A 224 5.29 -9.12 9.42
N SER A 225 5.80 -9.06 10.65
CA SER A 225 6.19 -10.24 11.45
C SER A 225 5.25 -10.57 12.62
N GLY A 226 3.95 -10.28 12.48
CA GLY A 226 2.95 -10.57 13.53
C GLY A 226 3.00 -9.63 14.73
N GLY A 227 3.75 -8.52 14.63
CA GLY A 227 3.70 -7.42 15.58
C GLY A 227 2.35 -6.69 15.54
N HIS A 228 2.00 -6.03 16.64
CA HIS A 228 0.82 -5.17 16.69
C HIS A 228 1.23 -3.73 16.38
N GLY A 229 0.81 -3.22 15.21
CA GLY A 229 0.84 -1.78 14.94
C GLY A 229 -0.19 -1.04 15.80
N PRO A 230 -0.32 0.30 15.66
CA PRO A 230 -1.14 1.10 16.55
C PRO A 230 -2.59 0.63 16.66
N VAL A 231 -3.21 0.86 17.82
CA VAL A 231 -4.54 0.35 18.13
C VAL A 231 -5.59 1.01 17.22
N ASN A 232 -6.60 0.22 16.81
CA ASN A 232 -7.71 0.77 16.04
C ASN A 232 -8.54 1.77 16.87
N SER A 233 -9.32 2.61 16.20
CA SER A 233 -10.16 3.64 16.83
C SER A 233 -11.57 3.15 17.24
N ALA A 234 -11.84 1.84 17.14
CA ALA A 234 -13.19 1.30 17.34
C ALA A 234 -13.60 1.30 18.81
N LYS A 235 -14.80 1.83 19.10
CA LYS A 235 -15.38 1.89 20.46
C LYS A 235 -16.37 0.76 20.78
N PHE A 236 -16.73 -0.06 19.78
CA PHE A 236 -17.65 -1.21 19.89
C PHE A 236 -18.99 -0.93 20.61
N THR A 237 -19.42 0.33 20.66
CA THR A 237 -20.61 0.81 21.34
C THR A 237 -21.40 1.69 20.39
N ASN A 238 -22.70 1.40 20.22
CA ASN A 238 -23.58 2.10 19.27
C ASN A 238 -23.02 2.20 17.84
N CYS A 239 -22.38 1.13 17.36
CA CYS A 239 -21.79 1.06 16.04
C CYS A 239 -22.41 -0.07 15.20
N THR A 240 -22.33 0.06 13.87
CA THR A 240 -22.67 -1.00 12.92
C THR A 240 -21.44 -1.39 12.10
N CYS A 241 -21.51 -2.53 11.41
CA CYS A 241 -20.48 -2.99 10.50
C CYS A 241 -20.89 -2.69 9.06
N CYS A 242 -20.05 -1.91 8.37
CA CYS A 242 -20.17 -1.69 6.92
C CYS A 242 -19.03 -2.42 6.23
N ILE A 243 -19.33 -3.11 5.13
CA ILE A 243 -18.35 -3.84 4.32
C ILE A 243 -18.33 -3.21 2.93
N ILE A 244 -17.21 -2.58 2.58
CA ILE A 244 -16.94 -2.18 1.20
C ILE A 244 -16.62 -3.47 0.43
N LYS A 245 -17.45 -3.79 -0.55
CA LYS A 245 -17.34 -5.04 -1.29
C LYS A 245 -16.18 -4.95 -2.29
N PRO A 246 -15.55 -6.08 -2.67
CA PRO A 246 -14.41 -6.10 -3.59
C PRO A 246 -14.65 -5.40 -4.93
N HIS A 247 -15.87 -5.44 -5.48
CA HIS A 247 -16.17 -4.75 -6.74
C HIS A 247 -15.98 -3.23 -6.63
N ALA A 248 -16.42 -2.62 -5.52
CA ALA A 248 -16.24 -1.19 -5.30
C ALA A 248 -14.76 -0.85 -5.12
N VAL A 249 -13.99 -1.69 -4.41
CA VAL A 249 -12.53 -1.51 -4.26
C VAL A 249 -11.80 -1.60 -5.60
N ASN A 250 -12.26 -2.48 -6.50
CA ASN A 250 -11.65 -2.67 -7.82
C ASN A 250 -12.04 -1.58 -8.82
N GLU A 251 -13.24 -1.01 -8.70
CA GLU A 251 -13.72 0.09 -9.55
C GLU A 251 -13.07 1.43 -9.19
N GLY A 252 -12.63 1.58 -7.93
CA GLY A 252 -12.03 2.81 -7.40
C GLY A 252 -13.04 3.62 -6.62
#